data_AF-A0A8S4Q4U9-F1
#
_entry.id   AF-A0A8S4Q4U9-F1
#
_cell.length_a   1.000
_cell.length_b   1.000
_cell.length_c   1.000
_cell.angle_alpha   90.00
_cell.angle_beta   90.00
_cell.angle_gamma   90.00
#
_symmetry.space_group_name_H-M   'P 1'
#
loop_
_entity.id
_entity.type
_entity.pdbx_description
1 polymer ?
#
loop_
_entity_poly.entity_id
_entity_poly.type
_entity_poly.pdbx_seq_one_letter_code
_entity_poly.pdbx_strand_id
1 'polypeptide(L)'
;MDNSKSNEEDDPKESWFFAIFWTTLLQTLFPSRNISELVICDTIGPILAARVYFPEGTPCGMYKYPVSGVYQMSKELNKYISPSIPIPPKNYIILIKRTKHRILVQHDEIASFLNDIAKQNDMELFIYADDNLPSFSDTRKLFHQARLVVAPHGAGLANTLFSTPGLFVIEIVCNHPHLNLCYRELAISLGHHYHGVSSQFGCESTLNVDVNEVKEAIQFYIKHIVKKTKS
;
A
#
# COMPACT_ATOMS: atom_id res chain seq x y z
N MET A 1 -5.91 43.22 52.78
CA MET A 1 -6.85 43.77 51.79
C MET A 1 -6.49 43.05 50.49
N ASP A 2 -6.92 41.79 50.29
CA ASP A 2 -8.29 41.37 49.92
C ASP A 2 -8.73 42.03 48.60
N ASN A 3 -9.24 41.36 47.55
CA ASN A 3 -9.30 39.98 47.04
C ASN A 3 -10.12 40.11 45.74
N SER A 4 -9.76 39.37 44.68
CA SER A 4 -10.68 38.68 43.75
C SER A 4 -9.84 38.16 42.58
N LYS A 5 -9.43 36.89 42.59
CA LYS A 5 -10.17 35.69 42.12
C LYS A 5 -10.52 35.77 40.63
N SER A 6 -10.36 34.75 39.80
CA SER A 6 -9.83 33.39 39.95
C SER A 6 -9.84 32.75 38.56
N ASN A 7 -8.97 31.76 38.36
CA ASN A 7 -9.19 30.44 37.73
C ASN A 7 -7.76 29.98 37.33
N GLU A 8 -7.01 29.31 38.21
CA GLU A 8 -7.13 27.86 38.54
C GLU A 8 -7.30 27.01 37.28
N GLU A 9 -6.54 25.96 37.01
CA GLU A 9 -5.36 25.35 37.64
C GLU A 9 -4.93 24.19 36.68
N ASP A 10 -3.63 23.86 36.67
CA ASP A 10 -2.99 22.53 36.75
C ASP A 10 -3.73 21.26 36.24
N ASP A 11 -3.08 20.20 35.72
CA ASP A 11 -1.95 19.47 36.29
C ASP A 11 -1.35 18.49 35.22
N PRO A 12 -0.02 18.35 35.11
CA PRO A 12 0.67 17.38 34.23
C PRO A 12 0.48 15.88 34.53
N LYS A 13 -0.53 15.44 35.30
CA LYS A 13 -0.67 14.05 35.80
C LYS A 13 -1.77 13.18 35.17
N GLU A 14 -2.54 13.68 34.20
CA GLU A 14 -3.55 12.87 33.47
C GLU A 14 -2.96 12.09 32.27
N SER A 15 -1.63 11.95 32.21
CA SER A 15 -0.91 11.45 31.03
C SER A 15 -0.74 9.91 30.94
N TRP A 16 -1.27 9.11 31.88
CA TRP A 16 -0.97 7.65 31.88
C TRP A 16 -2.13 6.68 32.24
N PHE A 17 -3.38 7.13 32.38
CA PHE A 17 -4.50 6.24 32.77
C PHE A 17 -5.61 5.99 31.72
N PHE A 18 -5.55 6.60 30.54
CA PHE A 18 -6.59 6.44 29.51
C PHE A 18 -6.34 5.35 28.44
N ALA A 19 -5.36 4.46 28.67
CA ALA A 19 -4.88 3.53 27.64
C ALA A 19 -5.56 2.14 27.58
N ILE A 20 -6.60 1.84 28.36
CA ILE A 20 -7.21 0.48 28.36
C ILE A 20 -8.74 0.46 28.08
N PHE A 21 -9.42 1.61 27.93
CA PHE A 21 -10.88 1.63 27.81
C PHE A 21 -11.47 1.90 26.41
N TRP A 22 -10.66 2.06 25.36
CA TRP A 22 -11.16 2.55 24.07
C TRP A 22 -11.47 1.50 23.00
N THR A 23 -11.03 0.25 23.15
CA THR A 23 -11.41 -0.83 22.21
C THR A 23 -12.78 -1.42 22.52
N THR A 24 -13.18 -1.45 23.80
CA THR A 24 -14.52 -1.91 24.19
C THR A 24 -15.59 -0.83 23.94
N LEU A 25 -15.23 0.46 24.06
CA LEU A 25 -16.19 1.57 23.93
C LEU A 25 -16.77 1.69 22.50
N LEU A 26 -16.00 1.36 21.46
CA LEU A 26 -16.49 1.39 20.08
C LEU A 26 -17.51 0.27 19.77
N GLN A 27 -17.45 -0.88 20.45
CA GLN A 27 -18.45 -1.94 20.33
C GLN A 27 -19.69 -1.71 21.21
N THR A 28 -19.54 -1.07 22.38
CA THR A 28 -20.69 -0.73 23.24
C THR A 28 -21.43 0.54 22.83
N LEU A 29 -20.78 1.53 22.20
CA LEU A 29 -21.48 2.76 21.79
C LEU A 29 -22.25 2.60 20.46
N PHE A 30 -21.95 1.58 19.65
CA PHE A 30 -22.61 1.39 18.36
C PHE A 30 -22.94 -0.08 18.02
N PRO A 31 -23.73 -0.81 18.85
CA PRO A 31 -24.15 -2.17 18.51
C PRO A 31 -25.17 -2.21 17.35
N SER A 32 -25.70 -1.06 16.91
CA SER A 32 -26.87 -0.98 16.03
C SER A 32 -26.83 0.07 14.91
N ARG A 33 -25.69 0.74 14.67
CA ARG A 33 -25.60 1.67 13.52
C ARG A 33 -24.88 1.00 12.36
N ASN A 34 -25.69 0.44 11.46
CA ASN A 34 -25.30 0.21 10.07
C ASN A 34 -24.55 1.45 9.56
N ILE A 35 -23.26 1.32 9.26
CA ILE A 35 -22.57 2.26 8.39
C ILE A 35 -23.20 2.04 7.01
N SER A 36 -24.28 2.77 6.73
CA SER A 36 -25.09 2.58 5.53
C SER A 36 -24.45 3.22 4.29
N GLU A 37 -23.59 4.22 4.46
CA GLU A 37 -22.90 4.89 3.36
C GLU A 37 -21.47 5.24 3.74
N LEU A 38 -20.51 4.51 3.17
CA LEU A 38 -19.15 5.00 2.98
C LEU A 38 -19.14 5.78 1.66
N VAL A 39 -18.95 7.09 1.74
CA VAL A 39 -18.75 7.91 0.55
C VAL A 39 -17.26 7.89 0.22
N ILE A 40 -16.87 7.05 -0.75
CA ILE A 40 -15.55 7.15 -1.38
C ILE A 40 -15.62 8.34 -2.33
N CYS A 41 -14.84 9.37 -2.03
CA CYS A 41 -14.85 10.58 -2.82
C CYS A 41 -13.80 10.46 -3.92
N ASP A 42 -14.28 10.26 -5.15
CA ASP A 42 -13.46 10.09 -6.35
C ASP A 42 -13.04 11.45 -6.95
N THR A 43 -13.49 12.57 -6.36
CA THR A 43 -13.16 13.93 -6.81
C THR A 43 -12.00 14.50 -6.02
N ILE A 44 -10.96 14.93 -6.73
CA ILE A 44 -9.91 15.79 -6.16
C ILE A 44 -10.53 17.18 -5.98
N GLY A 45 -10.96 17.51 -4.76
CA GLY A 45 -11.60 18.78 -4.45
C GLY A 45 -12.12 18.85 -3.01
N PRO A 46 -12.56 20.03 -2.55
CA PRO A 46 -13.17 20.17 -1.24
C PRO A 46 -14.50 19.40 -1.17
N ILE A 47 -14.66 18.58 -0.13
CA ILE A 47 -15.86 17.81 0.14
C ILE A 47 -16.64 18.52 1.24
N LEU A 48 -17.90 18.85 0.97
CA LEU A 48 -18.82 19.30 2.01
C LEU A 48 -19.68 18.11 2.45
N ALA A 49 -19.53 17.70 3.71
CA ALA A 49 -20.32 16.62 4.29
C ALA A 49 -20.73 16.99 5.72
N ALA A 50 -21.93 16.56 6.14
CA ALA A 50 -22.40 16.80 7.50
C ALA A 50 -21.56 16.05 8.55
N ARG A 51 -21.04 14.85 8.20
CA ARG A 51 -20.08 14.07 8.98
C ARG A 51 -19.24 13.21 8.04
N VAL A 52 -17.95 13.07 8.32
CA VAL A 52 -17.03 12.15 7.62
C VAL A 52 -16.42 11.22 8.66
N TYR A 53 -16.46 9.91 8.39
CA TYR A 53 -15.70 8.93 9.14
C TYR A 53 -14.53 8.48 8.27
N PHE A 54 -13.32 8.83 8.69
CA PHE A 54 -12.10 8.45 8.00
C PHE A 54 -11.21 7.72 9.00
N PRO A 55 -10.59 6.57 8.63
CA PRO A 55 -9.61 5.95 9.50
C PRO A 55 -8.48 6.95 9.76
N GLU A 56 -8.05 7.11 11.01
CA GLU A 56 -6.98 8.04 11.34
C GLU A 56 -5.73 7.72 10.50
N GLY A 57 -5.17 8.76 9.88
CA GLY A 57 -3.98 8.62 9.07
C GLY A 57 -2.80 8.14 9.91
N THR A 58 -1.95 7.31 9.33
CA THR A 58 -0.73 6.83 9.98
C THR A 58 0.45 7.60 9.42
N PRO A 59 1.34 8.19 10.24
CA PRO A 59 2.59 8.72 9.72
C PRO A 59 3.35 7.62 8.97
N CYS A 60 4.00 7.97 7.86
CA CYS A 60 4.74 7.01 7.04
C CYS A 60 5.78 6.26 7.88
N GLY A 61 5.75 4.93 7.85
CA GLY A 61 6.69 4.09 8.62
C GLY A 61 6.35 3.94 10.12
N MET A 62 5.26 4.54 10.60
CA MET A 62 4.79 4.42 11.98
C MET A 62 3.46 3.67 12.01
N TYR A 63 3.56 2.34 12.04
CA TYR A 63 2.41 1.47 12.18
C TYR A 63 1.93 1.48 13.65
N LYS A 64 0.95 2.33 13.96
CA LYS A 64 0.30 2.39 15.28
C LYS A 64 -1.12 1.82 15.30
N TYR A 65 -1.64 1.35 14.17
CA TYR A 65 -3.06 1.03 13.99
C TYR A 65 -3.28 -0.46 13.73
N PRO A 66 -4.46 -1.01 14.08
CA PRO A 66 -4.75 -2.41 13.80
C PRO A 66 -4.85 -2.65 12.29
N VAL A 67 -4.28 -3.77 11.83
CA VAL A 67 -4.33 -4.33 10.46
C VAL A 67 -5.72 -4.14 9.82
N SER A 68 -6.76 -4.22 10.63
CA SER A 68 -8.16 -4.08 10.23
C SER A 68 -8.49 -2.78 9.50
N GLY A 69 -7.90 -1.63 9.84
CA GLY A 69 -8.26 -0.35 9.21
C GLY A 69 -7.89 -0.30 7.72
N VAL A 70 -6.65 -0.64 7.41
CA VAL A 70 -6.11 -0.73 6.04
C VAL A 70 -6.82 -1.81 5.24
N TYR A 71 -7.05 -2.98 5.84
CA TYR A 71 -7.76 -4.08 5.21
C TYR A 71 -9.21 -3.70 4.86
N GLN A 72 -9.94 -3.05 5.79
CA GLN A 72 -11.30 -2.59 5.53
C GLN A 72 -11.33 -1.53 4.45
N MET A 73 -10.41 -0.56 4.45
CA MET A 73 -10.30 0.43 3.38
C MET A 73 -10.11 -0.24 2.02
N SER A 74 -9.20 -1.22 1.92
CA SER A 74 -9.00 -1.99 0.69
C SER A 74 -10.27 -2.76 0.28
N LYS A 75 -10.95 -3.43 1.22
CA LYS A 75 -12.19 -4.15 0.96
C LYS A 75 -13.27 -3.23 0.38
N GLU A 76 -13.45 -2.06 0.97
CA GLU A 76 -14.43 -1.07 0.53
C GLU A 76 -14.09 -0.49 -0.84
N LEU A 77 -12.82 -0.12 -1.08
CA LEU A 77 -12.35 0.36 -2.38
C LEU A 77 -12.58 -0.69 -3.49
N ASN A 78 -12.36 -1.96 -3.17
CA ASN A 78 -12.55 -3.07 -4.11
C ASN A 78 -14.02 -3.36 -4.45
N LYS A 79 -14.99 -2.95 -3.61
CA LYS A 79 -16.43 -3.09 -3.94
C LYS A 79 -16.80 -2.36 -5.23
N TYR A 80 -16.11 -1.27 -5.54
CA TYR A 80 -16.36 -0.46 -6.75
C TYR A 80 -15.63 -1.00 -7.99
N ILE A 81 -14.74 -1.98 -7.81
CA ILE A 81 -14.06 -2.70 -8.90
C ILE A 81 -14.82 -4.00 -9.21
N SER A 82 -15.34 -4.68 -8.19
CA SER A 82 -15.95 -6.00 -8.26
C SER A 82 -17.47 -6.14 -8.53
N PRO A 83 -18.35 -5.14 -8.78
CA PRO A 83 -19.77 -5.44 -9.00
C PRO A 83 -20.03 -6.28 -10.26
N SER A 84 -19.08 -6.32 -11.20
CA SER A 84 -19.25 -6.89 -12.54
C SER A 84 -18.09 -7.74 -13.05
N ILE A 85 -17.03 -7.95 -12.26
CA ILE A 85 -15.85 -8.73 -12.68
C ILE A 85 -15.78 -10.01 -11.83
N PRO A 86 -16.08 -11.21 -12.38
CA PRO A 86 -15.70 -12.48 -11.75
C PRO A 86 -14.21 -12.40 -11.41
N ILE A 87 -13.80 -12.80 -10.18
CA ILE A 87 -12.41 -12.65 -9.67
C ILE A 87 -11.43 -12.79 -10.83
N PRO A 88 -10.89 -11.66 -11.35
CA PRO A 88 -10.25 -11.72 -12.64
C PRO A 88 -8.95 -12.50 -12.49
N PRO A 89 -8.55 -13.25 -13.54
CA PRO A 89 -7.33 -14.02 -13.47
C PRO A 89 -6.16 -13.05 -13.22
N LYS A 90 -5.34 -13.37 -12.21
CA LYS A 90 -4.21 -12.52 -11.78
C LYS A 90 -3.06 -12.67 -12.77
N ASN A 91 -3.12 -11.94 -13.88
CA ASN A 91 -2.25 -12.16 -15.03
C ASN A 91 -1.13 -11.13 -15.15
N TYR A 92 -1.14 -10.07 -14.34
CA TYR A 92 -0.17 -8.98 -14.50
C TYR A 92 1.04 -9.10 -13.58
N ILE A 93 2.21 -8.91 -14.17
CA ILE A 93 3.41 -8.45 -13.50
C ILE A 93 3.51 -6.96 -13.74
N ILE A 94 3.58 -6.15 -12.69
CA ILE A 94 3.72 -4.70 -12.78
C ILE A 94 5.15 -4.32 -12.42
N LEU A 95 5.82 -3.58 -13.30
CA LEU A 95 7.07 -2.89 -12.99
C LEU A 95 6.81 -1.38 -12.99
N ILE A 96 7.06 -0.72 -11.87
CA ILE A 96 6.86 0.73 -11.77
C ILE A 96 8.11 1.48 -12.26
N LYS A 97 7.90 2.36 -13.24
CA LYS A 97 8.93 3.25 -13.81
C LYS A 97 8.75 4.67 -13.30
N ARG A 98 9.85 5.29 -12.87
CA ARG A 98 9.90 6.70 -12.51
C ARG A 98 10.87 7.44 -13.42
N THR A 99 10.49 8.64 -13.85
CA THR A 99 11.27 9.47 -14.78
C THR A 99 11.87 10.71 -14.13
N LYS A 100 11.39 11.11 -12.94
CA LYS A 100 11.83 12.33 -12.25
C LYS A 100 12.59 12.08 -10.95
N HIS A 101 12.04 11.22 -10.10
CA HIS A 101 12.56 10.90 -8.77
C HIS A 101 12.54 9.40 -8.57
N ARG A 102 13.52 8.88 -7.84
CA ARG A 102 13.67 7.44 -7.58
C ARG A 102 13.81 6.63 -8.87
N ILE A 103 14.55 7.19 -9.84
CA ILE A 103 14.78 6.59 -11.15
C ILE A 103 15.67 5.36 -10.97
N LEU A 104 15.16 4.17 -11.30
CA LEU A 104 15.93 2.93 -11.19
C LEU A 104 16.88 2.78 -12.39
N VAL A 105 18.18 2.79 -12.15
CA VAL A 105 19.21 2.69 -13.20
C VAL A 105 19.03 1.41 -14.03
N GLN A 106 18.78 0.29 -13.35
CA GLN A 106 18.64 -1.02 -14.00
C GLN A 106 17.20 -1.35 -14.41
N HIS A 107 16.36 -0.33 -14.59
CA HIS A 107 14.96 -0.53 -14.95
C HIS A 107 14.80 -1.37 -16.21
N ASP A 108 15.52 -1.05 -17.29
CA ASP A 108 15.35 -1.75 -18.58
C ASP A 108 15.87 -3.19 -18.53
N GLU A 109 16.92 -3.45 -17.75
CA GLU A 109 17.42 -4.81 -17.52
C GLU A 109 16.40 -5.65 -16.75
N ILE A 110 15.81 -5.09 -15.69
CA ILE A 110 14.76 -5.76 -14.90
C ILE A 110 13.49 -5.95 -15.74
N ALA A 111 13.12 -4.96 -16.57
CA ALA A 111 11.98 -5.04 -17.47
C ALA A 111 12.15 -6.17 -18.49
N SER A 112 13.33 -6.28 -19.11
CA SER A 112 13.66 -7.36 -20.04
C SER A 112 13.51 -8.73 -19.38
N PHE A 113 14.09 -8.88 -18.18
CA PHE A 113 13.99 -10.12 -17.41
C PHE A 113 12.54 -10.47 -17.03
N LEU A 114 11.76 -9.49 -16.56
CA LEU A 114 10.36 -9.69 -16.21
C LEU A 114 9.50 -10.05 -17.42
N ASN A 115 9.81 -9.52 -18.60
CA ASN A 115 9.10 -9.84 -19.84
C ASN A 115 9.29 -11.30 -20.23
N ASP A 116 10.52 -11.82 -20.10
CA ASP A 116 10.81 -13.23 -20.35
C ASP A 116 10.09 -14.14 -19.35
N ILE A 117 10.10 -13.77 -18.07
CA ILE A 117 9.36 -14.47 -17.01
C ILE A 117 7.86 -14.44 -17.26
N ALA A 118 7.31 -13.31 -17.69
CA ALA A 118 5.89 -13.15 -17.97
C ALA A 118 5.46 -14.12 -19.09
N LYS A 119 6.18 -14.11 -20.22
CA LYS A 119 5.94 -15.01 -21.36
C LYS A 119 6.02 -16.49 -20.98
N GLN A 120 7.01 -16.87 -20.16
CA GLN A 120 7.18 -18.27 -19.72
C GLN A 120 6.04 -18.77 -18.84
N ASN A 121 5.26 -17.88 -18.24
CA ASN A 121 4.23 -18.21 -17.25
C ASN A 121 2.82 -17.80 -17.68
N ASP A 122 2.61 -17.47 -18.96
CA ASP A 122 1.33 -17.00 -19.51
C ASP A 122 0.78 -15.78 -18.75
N MET A 123 1.68 -14.83 -18.48
CA MET A 123 1.40 -13.56 -17.80
C MET A 123 1.80 -12.39 -18.70
N GLU A 124 1.30 -11.21 -18.37
CA GLU A 124 1.57 -9.97 -19.08
C GLU A 124 2.41 -9.03 -18.20
N LEU A 125 3.49 -8.46 -18.76
CA LEU A 125 4.25 -7.40 -18.10
C LEU A 125 3.63 -6.04 -18.44
N PHE A 126 3.27 -5.28 -17.40
CA PHE A 126 2.85 -3.89 -17.53
C PHE A 126 3.90 -2.94 -16.92
N ILE A 127 4.41 -2.02 -17.73
CA ILE A 127 5.30 -0.93 -17.27
C ILE A 127 4.43 0.24 -16.81
N TYR A 128 4.32 0.45 -15.51
CA TYR A 128 3.54 1.53 -14.90
C TYR A 128 4.42 2.77 -14.73
N ALA A 129 4.40 3.68 -15.71
CA ALA A 129 5.31 4.82 -15.78
C ALA A 129 4.65 6.16 -15.39
N ASP A 130 5.39 7.03 -14.69
CA ASP A 130 4.89 8.32 -14.21
C ASP A 130 4.77 9.42 -15.28
N ASP A 131 5.30 9.18 -16.48
CA ASP A 131 5.18 10.03 -17.68
C ASP A 131 4.02 9.62 -18.59
N ASN A 132 3.41 8.44 -18.36
CA ASN A 132 2.26 7.94 -19.10
C ASN A 132 1.35 7.09 -18.20
N LEU A 133 0.77 7.74 -17.19
CA LEU A 133 -0.09 7.06 -16.22
C LEU A 133 -1.44 6.65 -16.85
N PRO A 134 -1.91 5.41 -16.62
CA PRO A 134 -3.28 5.02 -16.93
C PRO A 134 -4.31 5.89 -16.20
N SER A 135 -5.57 5.83 -16.63
CA SER A 135 -6.65 6.42 -15.86
C SER A 135 -6.72 5.81 -14.45
N PHE A 136 -7.32 6.52 -13.49
CA PHE A 136 -7.48 5.97 -12.14
C PHE A 136 -8.29 4.67 -12.14
N SER A 137 -9.33 4.58 -13.00
CA SER A 137 -10.13 3.36 -13.16
C SER A 137 -9.29 2.19 -13.68
N ASP A 138 -8.42 2.43 -14.66
CA ASP A 138 -7.56 1.40 -15.23
C ASP A 138 -6.44 1.01 -14.27
N THR A 139 -5.89 1.97 -13.52
CA THR A 139 -4.94 1.70 -12.43
C THR A 139 -5.54 0.74 -11.41
N ARG A 140 -6.78 1.01 -10.98
CA ARG A 140 -7.49 0.12 -10.05
C ARG A 140 -7.64 -1.30 -10.61
N LYS A 141 -8.10 -1.45 -11.86
CA LYS A 141 -8.26 -2.76 -12.52
C LYS A 141 -6.92 -3.50 -12.66
N LEU A 142 -5.88 -2.80 -13.11
CA LEU A 142 -4.55 -3.33 -13.31
C LEU A 142 -3.97 -3.87 -11.99
N PHE A 143 -3.99 -3.07 -10.93
CA PHE A 143 -3.50 -3.50 -9.61
C PHE A 143 -4.38 -4.61 -9.01
N HIS A 144 -5.69 -4.61 -9.26
CA HIS A 144 -6.59 -5.67 -8.83
C HIS A 144 -6.23 -7.04 -9.44
N GLN A 145 -5.77 -7.04 -10.70
CA GLN A 145 -5.32 -8.21 -11.46
C GLN A 145 -3.82 -8.50 -11.31
N ALA A 146 -3.09 -7.74 -10.49
CA ALA A 146 -1.67 -7.93 -10.30
C ALA A 146 -1.36 -9.19 -9.48
N ARG A 147 -0.32 -9.91 -9.92
CA ARG A 147 0.25 -11.05 -9.21
C ARG A 147 1.58 -10.73 -8.56
N LEU A 148 2.36 -9.86 -9.22
CA LEU A 148 3.66 -9.38 -8.79
C LEU A 148 3.74 -7.88 -9.08
N VAL A 149 4.19 -7.09 -8.11
CA VAL A 149 4.57 -5.68 -8.29
C VAL A 149 6.05 -5.55 -7.92
N VAL A 150 6.84 -4.97 -8.82
CA VAL A 150 8.23 -4.60 -8.58
C VAL A 150 8.34 -3.08 -8.67
N ALA A 151 8.83 -2.44 -7.62
CA ALA A 151 8.87 -0.97 -7.59
C ALA A 151 9.95 -0.42 -6.65
N PRO A 152 10.51 0.76 -6.96
CA PRO A 152 11.20 1.56 -5.96
C PRO A 152 10.30 1.96 -4.80
N HIS A 153 10.89 2.11 -3.61
CA HIS A 153 10.23 2.70 -2.45
C HIS A 153 9.57 4.03 -2.83
N GLY A 154 8.30 4.21 -2.48
CA GLY A 154 7.59 5.47 -2.74
C GLY A 154 7.28 5.77 -4.21
N ALA A 155 7.38 4.79 -5.12
CA ALA A 155 7.10 4.99 -6.56
C ALA A 155 5.63 4.78 -6.97
N GLY A 156 4.74 4.45 -6.04
CA GLY A 156 3.34 4.11 -6.34
C GLY A 156 2.83 2.83 -5.68
N LEU A 157 3.62 2.24 -4.76
CA LEU A 157 3.25 1.03 -4.01
C LEU A 157 1.94 1.16 -3.19
N ALA A 158 1.46 2.38 -2.94
CA ALA A 158 0.14 2.61 -2.31
C ALA A 158 -1.02 2.03 -3.16
N ASN A 159 -0.85 1.91 -4.47
CA ASN A 159 -1.86 1.32 -5.37
C ASN A 159 -2.12 -0.17 -5.08
N THR A 160 -1.25 -0.85 -4.31
CA THR A 160 -1.50 -2.23 -3.84
C THR A 160 -2.75 -2.34 -2.96
N LEU A 161 -3.29 -1.23 -2.44
CA LEU A 161 -4.62 -1.19 -1.80
C LEU A 161 -5.73 -1.73 -2.70
N PHE A 162 -5.60 -1.61 -4.02
CA PHE A 162 -6.57 -2.14 -4.99
C PHE A 162 -6.32 -3.61 -5.35
N SER A 163 -5.22 -4.19 -4.88
CA SER A 163 -4.85 -5.57 -5.19
C SER A 163 -5.62 -6.57 -4.36
N THR A 164 -5.92 -7.72 -4.97
CA THR A 164 -6.50 -8.86 -4.27
C THR A 164 -5.47 -9.54 -3.35
N PRO A 165 -5.86 -10.10 -2.18
CA PRO A 165 -4.93 -10.76 -1.26
C PRO A 165 -4.01 -11.79 -1.91
N GLY A 166 -2.78 -11.94 -1.41
CA GLY A 166 -1.76 -12.81 -1.99
C GLY A 166 -0.98 -12.23 -3.18
N LEU A 167 -1.03 -10.90 -3.39
CA LEU A 167 -0.06 -10.20 -4.24
C LEU A 167 1.38 -10.44 -3.73
N PHE A 168 2.35 -10.53 -4.63
CA PHE A 168 3.77 -10.44 -4.27
C PHE A 168 4.30 -9.03 -4.55
N VAL A 169 4.95 -8.41 -3.56
CA VAL A 169 5.56 -7.09 -3.67
C VAL A 169 7.06 -7.26 -3.51
N ILE A 170 7.81 -6.87 -4.53
CA ILE A 170 9.27 -6.72 -4.47
C ILE A 170 9.57 -5.23 -4.48
N GLU A 171 10.03 -4.74 -3.35
CA GLU A 171 10.35 -3.33 -3.15
C GLU A 171 11.86 -3.10 -3.22
N ILE A 172 12.31 -2.14 -4.03
CA ILE A 172 13.69 -1.62 -3.95
C ILE A 172 13.71 -0.54 -2.86
N VAL A 173 14.20 -0.92 -1.69
CA VAL A 173 14.18 -0.11 -0.47
C VAL A 173 15.40 0.81 -0.45
N CYS A 174 15.20 2.08 -0.04
CA CYS A 174 16.33 3.00 0.14
C CYS A 174 17.23 2.58 1.30
N ASN A 175 18.53 2.83 1.18
CA ASN A 175 19.48 2.68 2.28
C ASN A 175 19.31 3.75 3.36
N HIS A 176 19.92 3.49 4.52
CA HIS A 176 20.02 4.46 5.62
C HIS A 176 20.60 5.80 5.13
N PRO A 177 20.07 6.97 5.58
CA PRO A 177 19.03 7.15 6.59
C PRO A 177 17.58 7.12 6.07
N HIS A 178 17.38 6.90 4.77
CA HIS A 178 16.06 6.97 4.12
C HIS A 178 15.28 5.66 4.16
N LEU A 179 15.73 4.69 4.96
CA LEU A 179 15.08 3.40 5.13
C LEU A 179 13.68 3.60 5.75
N ASN A 180 12.64 3.16 5.03
CA ASN A 180 11.27 3.16 5.53
C ASN A 180 10.56 1.88 5.04
N LEU A 181 9.90 1.18 5.98
CA LEU A 181 9.24 -0.10 5.71
C LEU A 181 7.70 0.01 5.65
N CYS A 182 7.16 1.20 5.36
CA CYS A 182 5.71 1.43 5.31
C CYS A 182 4.99 0.51 4.32
N TYR A 183 5.62 0.18 3.19
CA TYR A 183 5.02 -0.70 2.19
C TYR A 183 5.13 -2.18 2.54
N ARG A 184 6.11 -2.58 3.37
CA ARG A 184 6.09 -3.90 4.04
C ARG A 184 4.87 -4.02 4.93
N GLU A 185 4.62 -3.03 5.78
CA GLU A 185 3.48 -3.06 6.70
C GLU A 185 2.13 -3.00 5.96
N LEU A 186 2.06 -2.21 4.87
CA LEU A 186 0.91 -2.19 3.97
C LEU A 186 0.67 -3.59 3.37
N ALA A 187 1.72 -4.21 2.81
CA ALA A 187 1.63 -5.54 2.22
C ALA A 187 1.15 -6.58 3.24
N ILE A 188 1.74 -6.61 4.44
CA ILE A 188 1.31 -7.52 5.51
C ILE A 188 -0.16 -7.28 5.88
N SER A 189 -0.57 -6.01 6.03
CA SER A 189 -1.94 -5.66 6.41
C SER A 189 -2.98 -6.09 5.37
N LEU A 190 -2.59 -6.16 4.10
CA LEU A 190 -3.45 -6.58 2.99
C LEU A 190 -3.35 -8.10 2.69
N GLY A 191 -2.61 -8.86 3.49
CA GLY A 191 -2.39 -10.29 3.25
C GLY A 191 -1.58 -10.54 1.98
N HIS A 192 -0.66 -9.63 1.64
CA HIS A 192 0.30 -9.78 0.55
C HIS A 192 1.61 -10.39 1.05
N HIS A 193 2.42 -10.87 0.12
CA HIS A 193 3.78 -11.28 0.36
C HIS A 193 4.72 -10.11 0.03
N TYR A 194 5.73 -9.90 0.85
CA TYR A 194 6.66 -8.79 0.71
C TYR A 194 8.11 -9.27 0.68
N HIS A 195 8.92 -8.65 -0.17
CA HIS A 195 10.36 -8.81 -0.21
C HIS A 195 11.02 -7.46 -0.48
N GLY A 196 11.89 -7.01 0.43
CA GLY A 196 12.65 -5.78 0.25
C GLY A 196 14.06 -6.10 -0.24
N VAL A 197 14.47 -5.47 -1.34
CA VAL A 197 15.84 -5.49 -1.87
C VAL A 197 16.47 -4.14 -1.57
N SER A 198 17.61 -4.13 -0.88
CA SER A 198 18.25 -2.85 -0.52
C SER A 198 18.92 -2.22 -1.74
N SER A 199 18.69 -0.93 -1.95
CA SER A 199 19.46 -0.17 -2.94
C SER A 199 20.96 -0.23 -2.62
N GLN A 200 21.85 -0.24 -3.60
CA GLN A 200 23.28 -0.08 -3.34
C GLN A 200 23.61 1.39 -3.02
N PHE A 201 22.95 2.32 -3.71
CA PHE A 201 23.02 3.75 -3.44
C PHE A 201 21.79 4.49 -3.95
N GLY A 202 21.63 5.73 -3.44
CA GLY A 202 20.59 6.65 -3.84
C GLY A 202 19.27 6.45 -3.09
N CYS A 203 18.36 7.40 -3.26
CA CYS A 203 16.98 7.29 -2.82
C CYS A 203 16.08 8.24 -3.60
N GLU A 204 16.33 9.55 -3.48
CA GLU A 204 15.41 10.59 -4.00
C GLU A 204 15.55 10.87 -5.51
N SER A 205 16.77 10.88 -6.05
CA SER A 205 17.01 11.17 -7.48
C SER A 205 17.04 9.88 -8.29
N THR A 206 18.13 9.15 -8.16
CA THR A 206 18.43 7.91 -8.89
C THR A 206 18.71 6.81 -7.88
N LEU A 207 18.28 5.61 -8.20
CA LEU A 207 18.42 4.40 -7.40
C LEU A 207 19.20 3.37 -8.18
N ASN A 208 20.10 2.70 -7.49
CA ASN A 208 20.83 1.56 -7.99
C ASN A 208 20.56 0.35 -7.11
N VAL A 209 20.49 -0.83 -7.72
CA VAL A 209 20.26 -2.09 -7.03
C VAL A 209 21.17 -3.18 -7.60
N ASP A 210 21.49 -4.19 -6.79
CA ASP A 210 22.03 -5.43 -7.33
C ASP A 210 20.91 -6.15 -8.11
N VAL A 211 21.07 -6.18 -9.44
CA VAL A 211 20.06 -6.80 -10.31
C VAL A 211 19.95 -8.30 -10.06
N ASN A 212 21.03 -8.96 -9.65
CA ASN A 212 20.99 -10.39 -9.37
C ASN A 212 20.12 -10.68 -8.16
N GLU A 213 20.22 -9.87 -7.09
CA GLU A 213 19.36 -9.99 -5.91
C GLU A 213 17.88 -9.82 -6.28
N VAL A 214 17.55 -8.82 -7.13
CA VAL A 214 16.18 -8.63 -7.63
C VAL A 214 15.71 -9.83 -8.46
N LYS A 215 16.55 -10.32 -9.38
CA LYS A 215 16.23 -11.47 -10.25
C LYS A 215 16.00 -12.74 -9.42
N GLU A 216 16.85 -13.01 -8.43
CA GLU A 216 16.72 -14.16 -7.53
C GLU A 216 15.42 -14.10 -6.72
N ALA A 217 15.08 -12.92 -6.17
CA ALA A 217 13.81 -12.71 -5.48
C ALA A 217 12.61 -12.98 -6.40
N ILE A 218 12.62 -12.42 -7.62
CA ILE A 218 11.56 -12.65 -8.62
C ILE A 218 11.43 -14.15 -8.92
N GLN A 219 12.53 -14.83 -9.22
CA GLN A 219 12.52 -16.26 -9.56
C GLN A 219 12.00 -17.10 -8.41
N PHE A 220 12.41 -16.78 -7.18
CA PHE A 220 11.92 -17.46 -5.99
C PHE A 220 10.40 -17.36 -5.91
N TYR A 221 9.82 -16.16 -5.99
CA TYR A 221 8.38 -15.99 -5.81
C TYR A 221 7.55 -16.46 -6.99
N ILE A 222 8.02 -16.31 -8.23
CA ILE A 222 7.33 -16.82 -9.43
C ILE A 222 7.17 -18.35 -9.37
N LYS A 223 8.19 -19.08 -8.94
CA LYS A 223 8.08 -20.54 -8.73
C LYS A 223 6.98 -20.90 -7.73
N HIS A 224 6.79 -20.10 -6.68
CA HIS A 224 5.72 -20.31 -5.69
C HIS A 224 4.34 -19.87 -6.18
N ILE A 225 4.28 -18.82 -7.00
CA ILE A 225 3.07 -18.35 -7.67
C ILE A 225 2.49 -19.46 -8.56
N VAL A 226 3.31 -20.02 -9.45
CA VAL A 226 2.90 -20.96 -10.50
C VAL A 226 2.50 -22.32 -9.94
N LYS A 227 3.20 -22.80 -8.91
CA LYS A 227 2.87 -24.07 -8.25
C LYS A 227 1.47 -24.05 -7.65
N LYS A 228 1.03 -22.92 -7.08
CA LYS A 228 -0.30 -22.77 -6.46
C LYS A 228 -1.43 -22.68 -7.49
N THR A 229 -1.18 -22.27 -8.73
CA THR A 229 -2.20 -22.19 -9.77
C THR A 229 -2.46 -23.51 -10.48
N LYS A 230 -1.53 -24.48 -10.39
CA LYS A 230 -1.63 -25.81 -11.02
C LYS A 230 -2.10 -26.92 -10.08
N SER A 231 -2.26 -26.64 -8.78
CA SER A 231 -2.81 -27.56 -7.77
C SER A 231 -4.28 -27.27 -7.50
#